data_AF-A0A0F0H0C3-F1
#
_entry.id   AF-A0A0F0H0C3-F1
#
_cell.length_a   1.000
_cell.length_b   1.000
_cell.length_c   1.000
_cell.angle_alpha   90.00
_cell.angle_beta   90.00
_cell.angle_gamma   90.00
#
_symmetry.space_group_name_H-M   'P 1'
#
loop_
_entity.id
_entity.type
_entity.pdbx_description
1 polymer ?
#
loop_
_entity_poly.entity_id
_entity_poly.type
_entity_poly.pdbx_seq_one_letter_code
_entity_poly.pdbx_strand_id
1 'polypeptide(L)'
;MQRYDRLKEILRLDPDQDFLAIYRLTATCEFPWDFARALELALFRTYAVPSIGGLLAETAEFTERTQKRYDDTALLLDAVVEHGFDSDTARTAIRRVNQMHRSYDISNDDMRYVLCTFVVIPSRWLDAYGWRPMTHHERRASANYYTALGRHLGITDIPGSYEEFEATLDAYEAAHFGWDEGARKVADSTLDLMASWYPAPLAPAVRRGGLALLDDSLIAAFRYEAPNAGFRKLVQGALRLRGRAVRLLPPRRAPHYARQNPEIKGYPDGYDVGELGTFPVPGGGGCPVPHPRRPAGAEAQPPA
;
A
#
# COMPACT_ATOMS: atom_id res chain seq x y z
N MET A 1 17.58 -14.90 -18.74
CA MET A 1 16.24 -14.83 -18.13
C MET A 1 15.25 -14.32 -19.17
N GLN A 2 14.33 -15.18 -19.57
CA GLN A 2 13.19 -14.92 -20.44
C GLN A 2 11.98 -14.45 -19.63
N ARG A 3 10.95 -13.89 -20.29
CA ARG A 3 9.80 -13.23 -19.65
C ARG A 3 9.10 -14.05 -18.57
N TYR A 4 9.01 -15.36 -18.74
CA TYR A 4 8.30 -16.27 -17.83
C TYR A 4 9.23 -17.09 -16.91
N ASP A 5 10.54 -16.88 -16.95
CA ASP A 5 11.46 -17.67 -16.11
C ASP A 5 11.23 -17.41 -14.61
N ARG A 6 10.90 -16.16 -14.24
CA ARG A 6 10.53 -15.80 -12.87
C ARG A 6 9.23 -16.47 -12.42
N LEU A 7 8.24 -16.56 -13.32
CA LEU A 7 7.01 -17.30 -13.01
C LEU A 7 7.30 -18.79 -12.78
N LYS A 8 8.19 -19.40 -13.58
CA LYS A 8 8.61 -20.79 -13.35
C LYS A 8 9.32 -20.98 -12.01
N GLU A 9 10.10 -19.99 -11.58
CA GLU A 9 10.73 -19.98 -10.25
C GLU A 9 9.67 -19.89 -9.15
N ILE A 10 8.76 -18.92 -9.24
CA ILE A 10 7.64 -18.74 -8.30
C ILE A 10 6.82 -20.04 -8.14
N LEU A 11 6.51 -20.73 -9.25
CA LEU A 11 5.70 -21.95 -9.23
C LEU A 11 6.45 -23.18 -8.67
N ARG A 12 7.76 -23.10 -8.42
CA ARG A 12 8.54 -24.16 -7.76
C ARG A 12 8.60 -24.00 -6.24
N LEU A 13 8.31 -22.80 -5.74
CA LEU A 13 8.26 -22.49 -4.31
C LEU A 13 6.92 -22.95 -3.72
N ASP A 14 6.89 -23.31 -2.44
CA ASP A 14 5.67 -23.69 -1.73
C ASP A 14 4.93 -22.43 -1.26
N PRO A 15 3.65 -22.20 -1.61
CA PRO A 15 2.95 -20.97 -1.28
C PRO A 15 2.59 -20.85 0.21
N ASP A 16 2.70 -21.93 0.99
CA ASP A 16 2.47 -21.96 2.43
C ASP A 16 3.74 -21.81 3.25
N GLN A 17 4.90 -22.21 2.70
CA GLN A 17 6.20 -22.13 3.39
C GLN A 17 7.06 -20.97 2.88
N ASP A 18 7.08 -20.76 1.57
CA ASP A 18 7.92 -19.77 0.88
C ASP A 18 7.12 -18.51 0.49
N PHE A 19 6.00 -18.25 1.17
CA PHE A 19 5.07 -17.15 0.84
C PHE A 19 5.77 -15.79 0.74
N LEU A 20 6.74 -15.52 1.61
CA LEU A 20 7.50 -14.27 1.61
C LEU A 20 8.37 -14.15 0.34
N ALA A 21 9.02 -15.25 -0.07
CA ALA A 21 9.85 -15.26 -1.27
C ALA A 21 8.99 -15.06 -2.52
N ILE A 22 7.86 -15.77 -2.62
CA ILE A 22 6.90 -15.60 -3.71
C ILE A 22 6.38 -14.16 -3.75
N TYR A 23 5.89 -13.64 -2.62
CA TYR A 23 5.36 -12.28 -2.53
C TYR A 23 6.42 -11.24 -2.95
N ARG A 24 7.67 -11.39 -2.47
CA ARG A 24 8.78 -10.51 -2.84
C ARG A 24 9.08 -10.57 -4.34
N LEU A 25 9.15 -11.76 -4.94
CA LEU A 25 9.38 -11.90 -6.39
C LEU A 25 8.25 -11.28 -7.22
N THR A 26 7.01 -11.50 -6.82
CA THR A 26 5.83 -10.92 -7.46
C THR A 26 5.81 -9.39 -7.34
N ALA A 27 5.93 -8.85 -6.12
CA ALA A 27 5.83 -7.42 -5.86
C ALA A 27 7.03 -6.63 -6.38
N THR A 28 8.27 -7.12 -6.23
CA THR A 28 9.48 -6.31 -6.48
C THR A 28 10.14 -6.60 -7.84
N CYS A 29 9.88 -7.76 -8.45
CA CYS A 29 10.47 -8.11 -9.76
C CYS A 29 9.44 -8.12 -10.89
N GLU A 30 8.31 -8.81 -10.71
CA GLU A 30 7.31 -9.00 -11.78
C GLU A 30 6.44 -7.75 -11.99
N PHE A 31 6.06 -7.07 -10.90
CA PHE A 31 5.03 -6.04 -10.90
C PHE A 31 5.32 -4.80 -10.01
N PRO A 32 6.56 -4.31 -9.85
CA PRO A 32 6.87 -3.24 -8.88
C PRO A 32 6.07 -1.95 -9.08
N TRP A 33 5.95 -1.51 -10.34
CA TRP A 33 5.15 -0.31 -10.64
C TRP A 33 3.65 -0.54 -10.41
N ASP A 34 3.15 -1.74 -10.75
CA ASP A 34 1.73 -2.06 -10.63
C ASP A 34 1.32 -2.22 -9.16
N PHE A 35 2.17 -2.81 -8.30
CA PHE A 35 1.96 -2.85 -6.86
C PHE A 35 1.95 -1.46 -6.25
N ALA A 36 2.89 -0.58 -6.61
CA ALA A 36 2.91 0.79 -6.10
C ALA A 36 1.59 1.53 -6.40
N ARG A 37 1.14 1.51 -7.67
CA ARG A 37 -0.12 2.16 -8.08
C ARG A 37 -1.37 1.48 -7.50
N ALA A 38 -1.36 0.17 -7.32
CA ALA A 38 -2.47 -0.55 -6.69
C ALA A 38 -2.58 -0.22 -5.19
N LEU A 39 -1.47 -0.11 -4.48
CA LEU A 39 -1.47 0.26 -3.07
C LEU A 39 -1.87 1.71 -2.83
N GLU A 40 -1.54 2.60 -3.77
CA GLU A 40 -2.11 3.95 -3.79
C GLU A 40 -3.64 3.94 -3.92
N LEU A 41 -4.21 3.08 -4.77
CA LEU A 41 -5.66 2.90 -4.86
C LEU A 41 -6.23 2.30 -3.57
N ALA A 42 -5.51 1.37 -2.94
CA ALA A 42 -5.90 0.81 -1.65
C ALA A 42 -6.05 1.89 -0.57
N LEU A 43 -5.15 2.88 -0.54
CA LEU A 43 -5.28 4.03 0.37
C LEU A 43 -6.61 4.77 0.21
N PHE A 44 -7.02 5.08 -1.02
CA PHE A 44 -8.33 5.71 -1.26
C PHE A 44 -9.49 4.88 -0.72
N ARG A 45 -9.42 3.54 -0.80
CA ARG A 45 -10.47 2.68 -0.21
C ARG A 45 -10.51 2.77 1.30
N THR A 46 -9.38 2.95 1.96
CA THR A 46 -9.35 3.16 3.42
C THR A 46 -9.98 4.51 3.79
N TYR A 47 -9.77 5.55 2.99
CA TYR A 47 -10.34 6.87 3.29
C TYR A 47 -11.86 6.90 3.15
N ALA A 48 -12.43 6.06 2.27
CA ALA A 48 -13.87 5.99 2.03
C ALA A 48 -14.68 5.40 3.20
N VAL A 49 -14.00 4.85 4.21
CA VAL A 49 -14.62 4.40 5.47
C VAL A 49 -14.56 5.56 6.47
N PRO A 50 -15.70 6.13 6.93
CA PRO A 50 -15.71 7.31 7.78
C PRO A 50 -14.88 7.20 9.07
N SER A 51 -14.88 6.04 9.75
CA SER A 51 -14.07 5.82 10.96
C SER A 51 -12.57 5.94 10.69
N ILE A 52 -12.11 5.52 9.51
CA ILE A 52 -10.70 5.58 9.12
C ILE A 52 -10.37 6.95 8.54
N GLY A 53 -11.11 7.39 7.52
CA GLY A 53 -10.85 8.66 6.83
C GLY A 53 -10.98 9.89 7.75
N GLY A 54 -11.95 9.88 8.65
CA GLY A 54 -12.12 10.91 9.68
C GLY A 54 -10.92 10.97 10.61
N LEU A 55 -10.48 9.82 11.15
CA LEU A 55 -9.30 9.75 12.01
C LEU A 55 -8.03 10.25 11.28
N LEU A 56 -7.83 9.84 10.02
CA LEU A 56 -6.68 10.30 9.23
C LEU A 56 -6.70 11.83 9.05
N ALA A 57 -7.87 12.43 8.87
CA ALA A 57 -8.02 13.88 8.80
C ALA A 57 -7.72 14.56 10.13
N GLU A 58 -8.19 14.01 11.26
CA GLU A 58 -7.91 14.51 12.60
C GLU A 58 -6.42 14.50 12.94
N THR A 59 -5.67 13.50 12.46
CA THR A 59 -4.21 13.48 12.65
C THR A 59 -3.48 14.59 11.89
N ALA A 60 -4.11 15.18 10.86
CA ALA A 60 -3.53 16.13 9.90
C ALA A 60 -2.29 15.63 9.11
N GLU A 61 -1.82 14.41 9.32
CA GLU A 61 -0.62 13.87 8.66
C GLU A 61 -0.80 13.71 7.16
N PHE A 62 -1.99 13.31 6.74
CA PHE A 62 -2.33 13.13 5.33
C PHE A 62 -2.75 14.44 4.63
N THR A 63 -2.92 15.53 5.36
CA THR A 63 -3.30 16.84 4.80
C THR A 63 -2.15 17.85 4.83
N GLU A 64 -1.36 17.87 5.90
CA GLU A 64 -0.27 18.84 6.11
C GLU A 64 1.11 18.25 5.84
N ARG A 65 1.28 16.93 6.03
CA ARG A 65 2.56 16.23 5.88
C ARG A 65 2.48 15.10 4.85
N THR A 66 1.64 15.26 3.84
CA THR A 66 1.23 14.19 2.91
C THR A 66 2.41 13.47 2.25
N GLN A 67 3.42 14.18 1.74
CA GLN A 67 4.61 13.54 1.14
C GLN A 67 5.37 12.68 2.15
N LYS A 68 5.64 13.21 3.36
CA LYS A 68 6.32 12.44 4.41
C LYS A 68 5.50 11.22 4.81
N ARG A 69 4.17 11.38 4.96
CA ARG A 69 3.30 10.28 5.37
C ARG A 69 3.22 9.18 4.31
N TYR A 70 3.20 9.56 3.03
CA TYR A 70 3.28 8.64 1.89
C TYR A 70 4.60 7.86 1.92
N ASP A 71 5.73 8.57 2.01
CA ASP A 71 7.07 7.97 2.03
C ASP A 71 7.22 6.99 3.20
N ASP A 72 6.87 7.42 4.41
CA ASP A 72 7.00 6.61 5.62
C ASP A 72 6.16 5.34 5.55
N THR A 73 4.95 5.42 4.99
CA THR A 73 4.08 4.25 4.84
C THR A 73 4.70 3.25 3.88
N ALA A 74 5.15 3.71 2.71
CA ALA A 74 5.76 2.85 1.71
C ALA A 74 7.03 2.17 2.25
N LEU A 75 7.90 2.92 2.91
CA LEU A 75 9.17 2.42 3.45
C LEU A 75 8.98 1.47 4.64
N LEU A 76 8.00 1.72 5.52
CA LEU A 76 7.69 0.80 6.63
C LEU A 76 7.15 -0.54 6.13
N LEU A 77 6.28 -0.54 5.13
CA LEU A 77 5.76 -1.77 4.53
C LEU A 77 6.85 -2.54 3.78
N ASP A 78 7.63 -1.83 2.98
CA ASP A 78 8.69 -2.42 2.15
C ASP A 78 9.85 -2.98 2.99
N ALA A 79 10.14 -2.41 4.18
CA ALA A 79 11.14 -2.95 5.09
C ALA A 79 10.87 -4.42 5.48
N VAL A 80 9.59 -4.79 5.68
CA VAL A 80 9.23 -6.19 5.98
C VAL A 80 9.38 -7.05 4.74
N VAL A 81 8.96 -6.54 3.58
CA VAL A 81 9.09 -7.26 2.30
C VAL A 81 10.55 -7.53 1.99
N GLU A 82 11.45 -6.56 2.12
CA GLU A 82 12.86 -6.66 1.77
C GLU A 82 13.68 -7.49 2.76
N HIS A 83 13.50 -7.27 4.06
CA HIS A 83 14.38 -7.87 5.07
C HIS A 83 13.80 -9.14 5.69
N GLY A 84 12.49 -9.37 5.54
CA GLY A 84 11.79 -10.54 6.10
C GLY A 84 11.54 -10.44 7.59
N PHE A 85 10.52 -11.15 8.07
CA PHE A 85 9.95 -11.03 9.42
C PHE A 85 10.95 -11.21 10.57
N ASP A 86 11.99 -12.03 10.36
CA ASP A 86 12.97 -12.32 11.41
C ASP A 86 14.04 -11.25 11.60
N SER A 87 14.22 -10.37 10.63
CA SER A 87 15.23 -9.31 10.70
C SER A 87 14.91 -8.24 11.74
N ASP A 88 15.93 -7.65 12.35
CA ASP A 88 15.77 -6.52 13.27
C ASP A 88 15.14 -5.30 12.59
N THR A 89 15.44 -5.09 11.30
CA THR A 89 14.85 -4.03 10.48
C THR A 89 13.33 -4.21 10.33
N ALA A 90 12.86 -5.40 9.93
CA ALA A 90 11.42 -5.67 9.81
C ALA A 90 10.71 -5.61 11.16
N ARG A 91 11.30 -6.18 12.22
CA ARG A 91 10.77 -6.10 13.59
C ARG A 91 10.67 -4.65 14.06
N THR A 92 11.60 -3.78 13.65
CA THR A 92 11.55 -2.34 13.93
C THR A 92 10.41 -1.65 13.20
N ALA A 93 10.23 -1.92 11.90
CA ALA A 93 9.11 -1.39 11.13
C ALA A 93 7.76 -1.78 11.74
N ILE A 94 7.58 -3.07 12.05
CA ILE A 94 6.35 -3.60 12.68
C ILE A 94 6.10 -2.93 14.05
N ARG A 95 7.14 -2.75 14.88
CA ARG A 95 7.01 -2.03 16.16
C ARG A 95 6.58 -0.59 15.95
N ARG A 96 7.12 0.11 14.95
CA ARG A 96 6.74 1.49 14.63
C ARG A 96 5.28 1.59 14.20
N VAL A 97 4.83 0.70 13.31
CA VAL A 97 3.42 0.62 12.92
C VAL A 97 2.53 0.38 14.14
N ASN A 98 2.85 -0.60 14.98
CA ASN A 98 2.10 -0.91 16.20
C ASN A 98 2.07 0.27 17.19
N GLN A 99 3.18 1.01 17.36
CA GLN A 99 3.23 2.18 18.23
C GLN A 99 2.33 3.30 17.72
N MET A 100 2.32 3.56 16.41
CA MET A 100 1.41 4.56 15.82
C MET A 100 -0.05 4.15 15.96
N HIS A 101 -0.40 2.91 15.60
CA HIS A 101 -1.79 2.44 15.66
C HIS A 101 -2.35 2.41 17.10
N ARG A 102 -1.54 2.05 18.10
CA ARG A 102 -1.97 2.06 19.52
C ARG A 102 -2.18 3.45 20.12
N SER A 103 -1.71 4.50 19.46
CA SER A 103 -1.93 5.88 19.92
C SER A 103 -3.37 6.36 19.65
N TYR A 104 -4.17 5.57 18.94
CA TYR A 104 -5.54 5.88 18.55
C TYR A 104 -6.45 4.68 18.82
N ASP A 105 -7.75 4.92 18.97
CA ASP A 105 -8.75 3.87 19.16
C ASP A 105 -9.18 3.32 17.80
N ILE A 106 -8.36 2.44 17.22
CA ILE A 106 -8.63 1.80 15.93
C ILE A 106 -9.22 0.41 16.19
N SER A 107 -10.41 0.16 15.64
CA SER A 107 -11.09 -1.12 15.82
C SER A 107 -10.32 -2.27 15.13
N ASN A 108 -10.46 -3.50 15.66
CA ASN A 108 -9.90 -4.69 14.99
C ASN A 108 -10.52 -4.88 13.59
N ASP A 109 -11.79 -4.54 13.42
CA ASP A 109 -12.47 -4.67 12.14
C ASP A 109 -11.93 -3.70 11.09
N ASP A 110 -11.65 -2.44 11.45
CA ASP A 110 -10.97 -1.47 10.58
C ASP A 110 -9.55 -1.96 10.23
N MET A 111 -8.79 -2.44 11.22
CA MET A 111 -7.45 -2.99 11.00
C MET A 111 -7.48 -4.19 10.04
N ARG A 112 -8.43 -5.11 10.21
CA ARG A 112 -8.61 -6.28 9.35
C ARG A 112 -9.04 -5.87 7.95
N TYR A 113 -9.95 -4.90 7.81
CA TYR A 113 -10.36 -4.37 6.51
C TYR A 113 -9.16 -3.76 5.77
N VAL A 114 -8.39 -2.90 6.43
CA VAL A 114 -7.17 -2.31 5.86
C VAL A 114 -6.19 -3.39 5.42
N LEU A 115 -5.99 -4.45 6.23
CA LEU A 115 -5.18 -5.61 5.84
C LEU A 115 -5.69 -6.28 4.56
N CYS A 116 -7.00 -6.44 4.40
CA CYS A 116 -7.61 -7.01 3.19
C CYS A 116 -7.31 -6.17 1.95
N THR A 117 -7.28 -4.83 2.05
CA THR A 117 -6.99 -3.96 0.91
C THR A 117 -5.61 -4.27 0.29
N PHE A 118 -4.61 -4.60 1.12
CA PHE A 118 -3.27 -4.92 0.65
C PHE A 118 -3.17 -6.26 -0.10
N VAL A 119 -4.09 -7.20 0.15
CA VAL A 119 -4.15 -8.50 -0.54
C VAL A 119 -4.95 -8.39 -1.84
N VAL A 120 -6.12 -7.78 -1.75
CA VAL A 120 -7.15 -7.86 -2.80
C VAL A 120 -6.91 -6.82 -3.90
N ILE A 121 -6.54 -5.58 -3.54
CA ILE A 121 -6.43 -4.49 -4.51
C ILE A 121 -5.28 -4.70 -5.51
N PRO A 122 -4.06 -5.14 -5.13
CA PRO A 122 -3.03 -5.50 -6.09
C PRO A 122 -3.46 -6.61 -7.06
N SER A 123 -4.17 -7.63 -6.58
CA SER A 123 -4.68 -8.70 -7.42
C SER A 123 -5.71 -8.19 -8.44
N ARG A 124 -6.72 -7.41 -7.99
CA ARG A 124 -7.72 -6.78 -8.87
C ARG A 124 -7.10 -5.82 -9.88
N TRP A 125 -6.07 -5.06 -9.47
CA TRP A 125 -5.31 -4.19 -10.37
C TRP A 125 -4.63 -4.99 -11.48
N LEU A 126 -3.94 -6.08 -11.12
CA LEU A 126 -3.21 -6.90 -12.08
C LEU A 126 -4.13 -7.65 -13.05
N ASP A 127 -5.29 -8.08 -12.59
CA ASP A 127 -6.32 -8.67 -13.46
C ASP A 127 -6.81 -7.65 -14.52
N ALA A 128 -6.92 -6.37 -14.13
CA ALA A 128 -7.42 -5.32 -15.01
C ALA A 128 -6.35 -4.71 -15.94
N TYR A 129 -5.14 -4.52 -15.43
CA TYR A 129 -4.10 -3.66 -16.05
C TYR A 129 -2.72 -4.32 -16.15
N GLY A 130 -2.48 -5.39 -15.40
CA GLY A 130 -1.22 -6.10 -15.39
C GLY A 130 -0.86 -6.67 -16.77
N TRP A 131 0.43 -6.90 -16.99
CA TRP A 131 0.89 -7.58 -18.21
C TRP A 131 0.50 -9.07 -18.23
N ARG A 132 0.21 -9.63 -17.05
CA ARG A 132 -0.46 -10.90 -16.78
C ARG A 132 -1.21 -10.79 -15.43
N PRO A 133 -2.25 -11.59 -15.19
CA PRO A 133 -2.85 -11.72 -13.86
C PRO A 133 -1.90 -12.45 -12.89
N MET A 134 -2.16 -12.29 -11.59
CA MET A 134 -1.57 -13.16 -10.58
C MET A 134 -2.11 -14.58 -10.73
N THR A 135 -1.25 -15.57 -10.56
CA THR A 135 -1.68 -16.96 -10.44
C THR A 135 -2.35 -17.21 -9.09
N HIS A 136 -3.17 -18.27 -8.99
CA HIS A 136 -3.70 -18.73 -7.71
C HIS A 136 -2.57 -18.98 -6.68
N HIS A 137 -1.42 -19.47 -7.14
CA HIS A 137 -0.21 -19.67 -6.33
C HIS A 137 0.30 -18.38 -5.69
N GLU A 138 0.39 -17.31 -6.48
CA GLU A 138 0.81 -15.98 -6.01
C GLU A 138 -0.24 -15.35 -5.08
N ARG A 139 -1.53 -15.52 -5.38
CA ARG A 139 -2.63 -15.03 -4.52
C ARG A 139 -2.62 -15.70 -3.15
N ARG A 140 -2.43 -17.03 -3.11
CA ARG A 140 -2.28 -17.79 -1.86
C ARG A 140 -1.06 -17.34 -1.05
N ALA A 141 0.09 -17.18 -1.70
CA ALA A 141 1.28 -16.66 -1.04
C ALA A 141 1.07 -15.23 -0.50
N SER A 142 0.37 -14.36 -1.25
CA SER A 142 0.03 -13.01 -0.79
C SER A 142 -0.89 -13.03 0.44
N ALA A 143 -1.92 -13.88 0.44
CA ALA A 143 -2.80 -14.07 1.60
C ALA A 143 -2.02 -14.59 2.83
N ASN A 144 -1.13 -15.57 2.64
CA ASN A 144 -0.28 -16.10 3.70
C ASN A 144 0.69 -15.04 4.26
N TYR A 145 1.32 -14.25 3.39
CA TYR A 145 2.19 -13.14 3.78
C TYR A 145 1.44 -12.12 4.66
N TYR A 146 0.28 -11.66 4.21
CA TYR A 146 -0.51 -10.68 4.97
C TYR A 146 -1.17 -11.28 6.21
N THR A 147 -1.43 -12.59 6.24
CA THR A 147 -1.83 -13.28 7.48
C THR A 147 -0.72 -13.25 8.51
N ALA A 148 0.53 -13.54 8.12
CA ALA A 148 1.68 -13.45 9.00
C ALA A 148 1.90 -12.00 9.49
N LEU A 149 1.83 -11.01 8.59
CA LEU A 149 1.95 -9.61 8.95
C LEU A 149 0.83 -9.18 9.91
N GLY A 150 -0.43 -9.52 9.63
CA GLY A 150 -1.57 -9.18 10.46
C GLY A 150 -1.45 -9.71 11.89
N ARG A 151 -0.92 -10.94 12.06
CA ARG A 151 -0.61 -11.50 13.39
C ARG A 151 0.44 -10.67 14.14
N HIS A 152 1.48 -10.20 13.45
CA HIS A 152 2.47 -9.30 14.04
C HIS A 152 1.93 -7.90 14.37
N LEU A 153 0.85 -7.49 13.70
CA LEU A 153 0.11 -6.26 13.99
C LEU A 153 -0.94 -6.43 15.10
N GLY A 154 -1.13 -7.65 15.62
CA GLY A 154 -2.11 -7.95 16.67
C GLY A 154 -3.55 -8.04 16.18
N ILE A 155 -3.77 -8.20 14.87
CA ILE A 155 -5.10 -8.34 14.27
C ILE A 155 -5.63 -9.75 14.52
N THR A 156 -6.88 -9.87 14.97
CA THR A 156 -7.58 -11.15 15.17
C THR A 156 -8.54 -11.45 14.02
N ASP A 157 -8.95 -12.71 13.92
CA ASP A 157 -9.96 -13.18 12.96
C ASP A 157 -9.60 -12.84 11.50
N ILE A 158 -8.31 -13.01 11.17
CA ILE A 158 -7.77 -12.77 9.83
C ILE A 158 -8.28 -13.87 8.87
N PRO A 159 -8.75 -13.51 7.66
CA PRO A 159 -9.15 -14.48 6.65
C PRO A 159 -8.07 -15.52 6.32
N GLY A 160 -8.46 -16.77 6.09
CA GLY A 160 -7.57 -17.91 5.86
C GLY A 160 -7.23 -18.18 4.39
N SER A 161 -7.92 -17.55 3.44
CA SER A 161 -7.65 -17.67 2.00
C SER A 161 -7.83 -16.34 1.26
N TYR A 162 -7.33 -16.27 0.03
CA TYR A 162 -7.52 -15.09 -0.83
C TYR A 162 -9.01 -14.77 -1.04
N GLU A 163 -9.84 -15.80 -1.24
CA GLU A 163 -11.29 -15.66 -1.44
C GLU A 163 -11.98 -15.14 -0.18
N GLU A 164 -11.54 -15.57 1.01
CA GLU A 164 -12.06 -15.03 2.28
C GLU A 164 -11.61 -13.58 2.51
N PHE A 165 -10.39 -13.21 2.11
CA PHE A 165 -9.93 -11.81 2.09
C PHE A 165 -10.79 -10.97 1.14
N GLU A 166 -11.12 -11.48 -0.04
CA GLU A 166 -11.98 -10.81 -1.02
C GLU A 166 -13.41 -10.63 -0.49
N ALA A 167 -14.02 -11.68 0.04
CA ALA A 167 -15.36 -11.63 0.61
C ALA A 167 -15.45 -10.67 1.80
N THR A 168 -14.41 -10.66 2.66
CA THR A 168 -14.32 -9.76 3.81
C THR A 168 -14.20 -8.31 3.36
N LEU A 169 -13.35 -8.03 2.36
CA LEU A 169 -13.23 -6.69 1.78
C LEU A 169 -14.59 -6.22 1.24
N ASP A 170 -15.21 -6.98 0.33
CA ASP A 170 -16.42 -6.55 -0.36
C ASP A 170 -17.60 -6.34 0.61
N ALA A 171 -17.75 -7.23 1.59
CA ALA A 171 -18.78 -7.10 2.62
C ALA A 171 -18.54 -5.87 3.51
N TYR A 172 -17.28 -5.61 3.88
CA TYR A 172 -16.94 -4.45 4.70
C TYR A 172 -17.21 -3.13 3.97
N GLU A 173 -16.78 -3.03 2.72
CA GLU A 173 -16.96 -1.82 1.91
C GLU A 173 -18.43 -1.54 1.64
N ALA A 174 -19.21 -2.58 1.32
CA ALA A 174 -20.66 -2.44 1.12
C ALA A 174 -21.38 -1.93 2.38
N ALA A 175 -20.88 -2.28 3.57
CA ALA A 175 -21.47 -1.86 4.83
C ALA A 175 -20.98 -0.49 5.34
N HIS A 176 -19.72 -0.11 5.03
CA HIS A 176 -19.05 1.02 5.71
C HIS A 176 -18.64 2.17 4.79
N PHE A 177 -18.64 2.02 3.46
CA PHE A 177 -18.35 3.14 2.58
C PHE A 177 -19.38 4.25 2.75
N GLY A 178 -18.90 5.47 2.98
CA GLY A 178 -19.76 6.58 3.32
C GLY A 178 -19.09 7.94 3.14
N TRP A 179 -19.92 8.98 3.23
CA TRP A 179 -19.45 10.35 3.19
C TRP A 179 -18.90 10.79 4.54
N ASP A 180 -17.71 11.36 4.52
CA ASP A 180 -17.12 12.13 5.62
C ASP A 180 -16.31 13.30 5.04
N GLU A 181 -16.41 14.48 5.66
CA GLU A 181 -15.74 15.70 5.14
C GLU A 181 -14.21 15.62 5.31
N GLY A 182 -13.75 15.07 6.43
CA GLY A 182 -12.32 14.87 6.70
C GLY A 182 -11.71 13.87 5.73
N ALA A 183 -12.38 12.73 5.55
CA ALA A 183 -12.03 11.72 4.56
C ALA A 183 -11.88 12.30 3.15
N ARG A 184 -12.82 13.18 2.75
CA ARG A 184 -12.73 13.86 1.45
C ARG A 184 -11.50 14.76 1.36
N LYS A 185 -11.17 15.52 2.41
CA LYS A 185 -9.95 16.35 2.44
C LYS A 185 -8.69 15.50 2.31
N VAL A 186 -8.63 14.34 2.98
CA VAL A 186 -7.52 13.39 2.88
C VAL A 186 -7.36 12.86 1.45
N ALA A 187 -8.47 12.50 0.79
CA ALA A 187 -8.46 12.07 -0.60
C ALA A 187 -7.99 13.18 -1.55
N ASP A 188 -8.46 14.43 -1.35
CA ASP A 188 -8.03 15.59 -2.14
C ASP A 188 -6.54 15.88 -1.96
N SER A 189 -6.02 15.87 -0.72
CA SER A 189 -4.58 16.04 -0.44
C SER A 189 -3.73 14.94 -1.08
N THR A 190 -4.24 13.70 -1.14
CA THR A 190 -3.54 12.59 -1.80
C THR A 190 -3.49 12.80 -3.32
N LEU A 191 -4.59 13.23 -3.96
CA LEU A 191 -4.61 13.56 -5.39
C LEU A 191 -3.68 14.75 -5.71
N ASP A 192 -3.63 15.74 -4.83
CA ASP A 192 -2.73 16.89 -4.94
C ASP A 192 -1.26 16.49 -4.83
N LEU A 193 -0.94 15.61 -3.87
CA LEU A 193 0.40 15.04 -3.73
C LEU A 193 0.82 14.32 -5.02
N MET A 194 -0.01 13.41 -5.54
CA MET A 194 0.28 12.69 -6.77
C MET A 194 0.52 13.63 -7.96
N ALA A 195 -0.30 14.68 -8.07
CA ALA A 195 -0.17 15.68 -9.11
C ALA A 195 1.13 16.51 -8.98
N SER A 196 1.61 16.75 -7.76
CA SER A 196 2.85 17.50 -7.46
C SER A 196 4.12 16.79 -7.93
N TRP A 197 4.05 15.48 -8.19
CA TRP A 197 5.19 14.73 -8.73
C TRP A 197 5.48 15.03 -10.20
N TYR A 198 4.53 15.67 -10.89
CA TYR A 198 4.64 16.00 -12.30
C TYR A 198 4.82 17.52 -12.49
N PRO A 199 5.38 17.95 -13.64
CA PRO A 199 5.43 19.37 -13.99
C PRO A 199 4.05 20.03 -13.88
N ALA A 200 3.99 21.25 -13.32
CA ALA A 200 2.74 21.94 -12.99
C ALA A 200 1.67 21.99 -14.12
N PRO A 201 2.02 22.14 -15.41
CA PRO A 201 1.03 22.11 -16.49
C PRO A 201 0.28 20.78 -16.64
N LEU A 202 0.87 19.66 -16.18
CA LEU A 202 0.25 18.33 -16.25
C LEU A 202 -0.62 18.01 -15.03
N ALA A 203 -0.49 18.75 -13.93
CA ALA A 203 -1.16 18.47 -12.67
C ALA A 203 -2.70 18.32 -12.79
N PRO A 204 -3.44 19.15 -13.56
CA PRO A 204 -4.89 18.96 -13.75
C PRO A 204 -5.25 17.68 -14.51
N ALA A 205 -4.39 17.22 -15.42
CA ALA A 205 -4.59 15.96 -16.13
C ALA A 205 -4.33 14.76 -15.21
N VAL A 206 -3.31 14.85 -14.34
CA VAL A 206 -2.99 13.81 -13.35
C VAL A 206 -4.14 13.65 -12.34
N ARG A 207 -4.67 14.76 -11.78
CA ARG A 207 -5.84 14.71 -10.87
C ARG A 207 -7.04 14.04 -11.52
N ARG A 208 -7.40 14.46 -12.73
CA ARG A 208 -8.52 13.85 -13.49
C ARG A 208 -8.25 12.37 -13.78
N GLY A 209 -7.01 12.02 -14.12
CA GLY A 209 -6.58 10.64 -14.33
C GLY A 209 -6.74 9.79 -13.05
N GLY A 210 -6.32 10.31 -11.90
CA GLY A 210 -6.53 9.67 -10.59
C GLY A 210 -8.01 9.43 -10.30
N LEU A 211 -8.86 10.45 -10.47
CA LEU A 211 -10.32 10.30 -10.33
C LEU A 211 -10.90 9.26 -11.28
N ALA A 212 -10.37 9.14 -12.50
CA ALA A 212 -10.82 8.14 -13.47
C ALA A 212 -10.49 6.69 -13.05
N LEU A 213 -9.53 6.49 -12.14
CA LEU A 213 -9.19 5.18 -11.58
C LEU A 213 -10.02 4.82 -10.35
N LEU A 214 -10.65 5.80 -9.71
CA LEU A 214 -11.60 5.54 -8.64
C LEU A 214 -12.88 4.92 -9.24
N ASP A 215 -13.31 3.79 -8.68
CA ASP A 215 -14.58 3.17 -9.05
C ASP A 215 -15.78 3.99 -8.56
N ASP A 216 -16.98 3.60 -8.99
CA ASP A 216 -18.18 4.36 -8.70
C ASP A 216 -18.52 4.41 -7.20
N SER A 217 -18.10 3.42 -6.41
CA SER A 217 -18.29 3.40 -4.97
C SER A 217 -17.44 4.47 -4.28
N LEU A 218 -16.18 4.62 -4.70
CA LEU A 218 -15.28 5.66 -4.21
C LEU A 218 -15.70 7.05 -4.66
N ILE A 219 -16.10 7.21 -5.94
CA ILE A 219 -16.63 8.47 -6.46
C ILE A 219 -17.86 8.91 -5.66
N ALA A 220 -18.78 7.98 -5.35
CA ALA A 220 -19.97 8.25 -4.56
C ALA A 220 -19.64 8.58 -3.09
N ALA A 221 -18.79 7.77 -2.43
CA ALA A 221 -18.40 7.97 -1.03
C ALA A 221 -17.77 9.34 -0.82
N PHE A 222 -16.85 9.74 -1.70
CA PHE A 222 -16.21 11.05 -1.65
C PHE A 222 -17.03 12.17 -2.26
N ARG A 223 -18.20 11.92 -2.87
CA ARG A 223 -18.98 12.93 -3.61
C ARG A 223 -18.13 13.68 -4.65
N TYR A 224 -17.27 12.97 -5.38
CA TYR A 224 -16.59 13.54 -6.54
C TYR A 224 -17.58 13.70 -7.70
N GLU A 225 -17.34 14.69 -8.56
CA GLU A 225 -17.99 14.70 -9.86
C GLU A 225 -17.45 13.53 -10.69
N ALA A 226 -18.35 12.69 -11.19
CA ALA A 226 -17.95 11.50 -11.95
C ALA A 226 -17.20 11.92 -13.23
N PRO A 227 -15.99 11.38 -13.47
CA PRO A 227 -15.27 11.63 -14.71
C PRO A 227 -16.08 11.18 -15.93
N ASN A 228 -15.94 11.88 -17.05
CA ASN A 228 -16.57 11.49 -18.30
C ASN A 228 -16.23 10.02 -18.66
N ALA A 229 -17.24 9.23 -19.02
CA ALA A 229 -17.08 7.80 -19.29
C ALA A 229 -16.09 7.50 -20.42
N GLY A 230 -16.01 8.35 -21.44
CA GLY A 230 -15.02 8.24 -22.52
C GLY A 230 -13.59 8.47 -22.01
N PHE A 231 -13.40 9.48 -21.14
CA PHE A 231 -12.11 9.72 -20.51
C PHE A 231 -11.69 8.57 -19.58
N ARG A 232 -12.62 8.02 -18.79
CA ARG A 232 -12.36 6.82 -17.96
C ARG A 232 -11.91 5.64 -18.82
N LYS A 233 -12.61 5.35 -19.93
CA LYS A 233 -12.22 4.30 -20.88
C LYS A 233 -10.84 4.55 -21.49
N LEU A 234 -10.49 5.81 -21.79
CA LEU A 234 -9.18 6.18 -22.30
C LEU A 234 -8.07 5.87 -21.28
N VAL A 235 -8.23 6.31 -20.03
CA VAL A 235 -7.24 6.07 -18.96
C VAL A 235 -7.05 4.57 -18.72
N GLN A 236 -8.14 3.82 -18.58
CA GLN A 236 -8.09 2.37 -18.42
C GLN A 236 -7.48 1.66 -19.64
N GLY A 237 -7.80 2.14 -20.85
CA GLY A 237 -7.22 1.63 -22.09
C GLY A 237 -5.70 1.86 -22.17
N ALA A 238 -5.23 3.03 -21.75
CA ALA A 238 -3.81 3.35 -21.68
C ALA A 238 -3.07 2.44 -20.69
N LEU A 239 -3.64 2.16 -19.51
CA LEU A 239 -3.06 1.23 -18.54
C LEU A 239 -3.00 -0.20 -19.08
N ARG A 240 -4.05 -0.68 -19.74
CA ARG A 240 -4.04 -2.00 -20.41
C ARG A 240 -2.98 -2.07 -21.50
N LEU A 241 -2.83 -1.01 -22.29
CA LEU A 241 -1.81 -0.93 -23.33
C LEU A 241 -0.40 -0.93 -22.71
N ARG A 242 -0.18 -0.21 -21.62
CA ARG A 242 1.06 -0.27 -20.82
C ARG A 242 1.36 -1.70 -20.39
N GLY A 243 0.40 -2.41 -19.79
CA GLY A 243 0.57 -3.82 -19.42
C GLY A 243 1.00 -4.69 -20.60
N ARG A 244 0.34 -4.56 -21.76
CA ARG A 244 0.71 -5.28 -22.99
C ARG A 244 2.12 -4.91 -23.49
N ALA A 245 2.51 -3.65 -23.42
CA ALA A 245 3.85 -3.22 -23.80
C ALA A 245 4.92 -3.80 -22.85
N VAL A 246 4.65 -3.77 -21.53
CA VAL A 246 5.54 -4.32 -20.50
C VAL A 246 5.78 -5.82 -20.71
N ARG A 247 4.79 -6.58 -21.20
CA ARG A 247 4.96 -8.00 -21.58
C ARG A 247 6.10 -8.24 -22.59
N LEU A 248 6.38 -7.27 -23.45
CA LEU A 248 7.43 -7.35 -24.47
C LEU A 248 8.79 -6.87 -23.99
N LEU A 249 8.85 -6.19 -22.83
CA LEU A 249 10.10 -5.71 -22.25
C LEU A 249 10.87 -6.83 -21.56
N PRO A 250 12.22 -6.75 -21.52
CA PRO A 250 13.05 -7.66 -20.75
C PRO A 250 12.59 -7.71 -19.28
N PRO A 251 12.51 -8.91 -18.66
CA PRO A 251 12.11 -9.03 -17.26
C PRO A 251 13.20 -8.47 -16.34
N ARG A 252 12.78 -7.96 -15.17
CA ARG A 252 13.67 -7.33 -14.20
C ARG A 252 14.58 -8.36 -13.53
N ARG A 253 15.89 -8.10 -13.50
CA ARG A 253 16.89 -9.03 -12.93
C ARG A 253 17.08 -8.87 -11.44
N ALA A 254 16.99 -7.64 -10.94
CA ALA A 254 17.08 -7.30 -9.53
C ALA A 254 15.71 -6.83 -9.01
N PRO A 255 15.42 -7.02 -7.71
CA PRO A 255 14.23 -6.45 -7.07
C PRO A 255 14.25 -4.92 -7.18
N HIS A 256 13.06 -4.34 -7.30
CA HIS A 256 12.81 -2.92 -7.19
C HIS A 256 11.98 -2.65 -5.95
N TYR A 257 12.59 -2.00 -4.98
CA TYR A 257 12.05 -1.71 -3.67
C TYR A 257 11.45 -0.30 -3.63
N ALA A 258 10.57 -0.04 -2.66
CA ALA A 258 9.82 1.21 -2.56
C ALA A 258 10.74 2.44 -2.52
N ARG A 259 11.86 2.36 -1.79
CA ARG A 259 12.86 3.45 -1.74
C ARG A 259 13.35 3.88 -3.12
N GLN A 260 13.33 2.99 -4.12
CA GLN A 260 13.82 3.29 -5.46
C GLN A 260 12.75 3.93 -6.36
N ASN A 261 11.53 4.12 -5.85
CA ASN A 261 10.45 4.78 -6.57
C ASN A 261 10.70 6.30 -6.57
N PRO A 262 10.61 6.98 -7.72
CA PRO A 262 10.83 8.43 -7.81
C PRO A 262 9.80 9.26 -7.04
N GLU A 263 8.68 8.65 -6.64
CA GLU A 263 7.67 9.27 -5.78
C GLU A 263 8.08 9.38 -4.32
N ILE A 264 9.09 8.61 -3.87
CA ILE A 264 9.67 8.76 -2.53
C ILE A 264 10.70 9.89 -2.59
N LYS A 265 10.51 10.94 -1.79
CA LYS A 265 11.29 12.18 -1.90
C LYS A 265 11.94 12.64 -0.60
N GLY A 266 11.49 12.14 0.53
CA GLY A 266 11.83 12.64 1.86
C GLY A 266 13.18 12.17 2.41
N TYR A 267 13.88 11.25 1.71
CA TYR A 267 15.05 10.55 2.25
C TYR A 267 16.26 10.45 1.29
N PRO A 268 16.75 11.57 0.72
CA PRO A 268 17.84 11.57 -0.26
C PRO A 268 19.19 11.11 0.30
N ASP A 269 19.36 11.15 1.63
CA ASP A 269 20.60 10.79 2.33
C ASP A 269 20.49 9.45 3.09
N GLY A 270 19.41 8.70 2.86
CA GLY A 270 19.06 7.49 3.59
C GLY A 270 18.12 7.76 4.77
N TYR A 271 17.74 6.69 5.47
CA TYR A 271 16.75 6.75 6.54
C TYR A 271 16.94 5.66 7.59
N ASP A 272 16.48 5.93 8.81
CA ASP A 272 16.35 4.92 9.85
C ASP A 272 14.88 4.48 9.95
N VAL A 273 14.63 3.19 9.80
CA VAL A 273 13.28 2.59 9.91
C VAL A 273 12.62 2.93 11.25
N GLY A 274 13.41 3.06 12.32
CA GLY A 274 12.92 3.43 13.65
C GLY A 274 12.46 4.88 13.76
N GLU A 275 12.87 5.75 12.85
CA GLU A 275 12.49 7.17 12.81
C GLU A 275 11.32 7.45 11.85
N LEU A 276 10.88 6.44 11.10
CA LEU A 276 9.74 6.56 10.20
C LEU A 276 8.40 6.63 10.97
N GLY A 277 7.44 7.28 10.32
CA GLY A 277 6.08 7.42 10.78
C GLY A 277 5.88 8.65 11.67
N THR A 278 4.85 8.56 12.51
CA THR A 278 4.41 9.63 13.39
C THR A 278 4.79 9.32 14.83
N PHE A 279 4.92 10.36 15.64
CA PHE A 279 5.22 10.24 17.07
C PHE A 279 4.13 10.97 17.87
N PRO A 280 2.90 10.43 17.88
CA PRO A 280 1.85 11.01 18.72
C PRO A 280 2.33 10.96 20.17
N VAL A 281 2.20 12.06 20.90
CA VAL A 281 2.50 12.09 22.34
C VAL A 281 1.20 11.72 23.06
N PRO A 282 1.10 10.55 23.71
CA PRO A 282 -0.08 10.21 24.49
C PRO A 282 -0.17 11.18 25.66
N GLY A 283 -1.37 11.69 25.95
CA GLY A 283 -1.62 12.73 26.95
C GLY A 283 -0.78 12.60 28.22
N GLY A 284 0.02 13.64 28.49
CA GLY A 284 0.55 13.99 29.83
C GLY A 284 1.23 12.93 30.70
N GLY A 285 1.60 11.76 30.15
CA GLY A 285 2.02 10.61 30.96
C GLY A 285 2.94 9.64 30.21
N GLY A 286 3.82 10.16 29.35
CA GLY A 286 4.83 9.35 28.69
C GLY A 286 5.73 8.65 29.71
N CYS A 287 5.93 7.34 29.55
CA CYS A 287 6.93 6.60 30.31
C CYS A 287 8.29 7.28 30.09
N PRO A 288 9.00 7.72 31.16
CA PRO A 288 10.19 8.57 31.04
C PRO A 288 11.43 7.83 30.50
N VAL A 289 11.29 6.56 30.11
CA VAL A 289 12.37 5.73 29.61
C VAL A 289 12.56 5.99 28.12
N PRO A 290 13.73 6.50 27.69
CA PRO A 290 14.05 6.63 26.28
C PRO A 290 14.08 5.23 25.66
N HIS A 291 13.10 4.92 24.80
CA HIS A 291 13.22 3.75 23.95
C HIS A 291 14.25 4.07 22.86
N PRO A 292 15.28 3.21 22.66
CA PRO A 292 16.24 3.43 21.59
C PRO A 292 15.49 3.49 20.26
N ARG A 293 15.64 4.62 19.55
CA ARG A 293 14.99 4.84 18.24
C ARG A 293 15.39 3.78 17.23
N ARG A 294 16.60 3.23 17.38
CA ARG A 294 17.16 2.13 16.61
C ARG A 294 17.61 1.00 17.53
N PRO A 295 17.05 -0.22 17.41
CA PRO A 295 17.58 -1.37 18.15
C PRO A 295 18.94 -1.78 17.60
N ALA A 296 19.78 -2.36 18.46
CA ALA A 296 21.02 -2.99 18.03
C ALA A 296 20.71 -4.06 16.97
N GLY A 297 21.34 -3.98 15.80
CA GLY A 297 21.13 -4.91 14.67
C GLY A 297 20.24 -4.38 13.53
N ALA A 298 19.43 -3.35 13.75
CA ALA A 298 18.78 -2.66 12.63
C ALA A 298 19.80 -1.79 11.89
N GLU A 299 19.86 -1.86 10.57
CA GLU A 299 20.77 -1.03 9.76
C GLU A 299 20.08 0.24 9.25
N ALA A 300 20.83 1.35 9.15
CA ALA A 300 20.37 2.51 8.41
C ALA A 300 20.18 2.11 6.95
N GLN A 301 19.06 2.50 6.38
CA GLN A 301 18.72 2.16 5.02
C GLN A 301 19.38 3.16 4.06
N PRO A 302 19.78 2.70 2.86
CA PRO A 302 20.35 3.58 1.86
C PRO A 302 19.33 4.63 1.39
N PRO A 303 19.79 5.68 0.69
CA PRO A 303 18.93 6.69 0.08
C PRO A 303 17.71 6.13 -0.65
N ALA A 304 16.62 6.89 -0.55
CA ALA A 304 15.46 6.77 -1.42
C ALA A 304 15.61 7.71 -2.63
#